data_AF-A0A225VF06-F1
#
_entry.id   AF-A0A225VF06-F1
#
_cell.length_a   1.000
_cell.length_b   1.000
_cell.length_c   1.000
_cell.angle_alpha   90.00
_cell.angle_beta   90.00
_cell.angle_gamma   90.00
#
_symmetry.space_group_name_H-M   'P 1'
#
loop_
_entity.id
_entity.type
_entity.pdbx_description
1 polymer ?
#
loop_
_entity_poly.entity_id
_entity_poly.type
_entity_poly.pdbx_seq_one_letter_code
_entity_poly.pdbx_strand_id
1 'polypeptide(L)'
;MDTSDVGLTRFDDSEVQMIEDSDSTGFNMNVPEHFCMALPAWCWRSQWQHDFHFPHIDCWSDNVSAVSWINQRNAKNSFGLEINRAIGLAEAVFRIRLSSNHIPGSTNRMADADSRAWSAPFSHLWSKRLCAWRQVQVPEHWRRIYKDFSVQRTDPVVT
;
A
#
# COMPACT_ATOMS: atom_id res chain seq x y z
N MET A 1 8.14 -0.13 -5.32
CA MET A 1 8.15 0.55 -4.01
C MET A 1 9.12 -0.27 -3.19
N ASP A 2 10.26 0.28 -2.81
CA ASP A 2 11.16 -0.41 -1.88
C ASP A 2 11.18 0.46 -0.63
N THR A 3 10.74 -0.10 0.50
CA THR A 3 10.44 0.64 1.72
C THR A 3 11.10 0.01 2.93
N SER A 4 12.38 -0.33 2.80
CA SER A 4 13.39 -0.37 3.86
C SER A 4 14.71 -0.81 3.22
N ASP A 5 15.83 -0.86 3.96
CA ASP A 5 17.04 -1.58 3.50
C ASP A 5 16.76 -3.10 3.28
N VAL A 6 15.48 -3.48 3.37
CA VAL A 6 14.84 -4.78 3.38
C VAL A 6 13.39 -4.66 2.80
N GLY A 7 13.19 -4.11 1.59
CA GLY A 7 11.95 -4.32 0.79
C GLY A 7 10.67 -3.71 1.37
N LEU A 8 9.51 -3.93 0.72
CA LEU A 8 8.21 -3.79 1.38
C LEU A 8 8.29 -4.54 2.71
N THR A 9 8.34 -3.78 3.79
CA THR A 9 8.52 -4.21 5.17
C THR A 9 7.92 -5.58 5.38
N ARG A 10 8.80 -6.57 5.60
CA ARG A 10 8.41 -7.90 6.06
C ARG A 10 7.29 -7.73 7.09
N PHE A 11 6.13 -8.33 6.80
CA PHE A 11 5.07 -8.43 7.80
C PHE A 11 5.70 -9.01 9.06
N ASP A 12 5.53 -8.32 10.18
CA ASP A 12 6.05 -8.85 11.43
C ASP A 12 5.33 -10.16 11.79
N ASP A 13 5.84 -10.91 12.75
CA ASP A 13 5.26 -12.20 13.10
C ASP A 13 3.78 -12.08 13.53
N SER A 14 3.36 -10.93 14.07
CA SER A 14 1.96 -10.65 14.40
C SER A 14 1.09 -10.46 13.15
N GLU A 15 1.63 -9.80 12.13
CA GLU A 15 0.96 -9.56 10.85
C GLU A 15 0.88 -10.83 10.01
N VAL A 16 1.93 -11.65 10.04
CA VAL A 16 1.92 -13.00 9.45
C VAL A 16 0.85 -13.85 10.14
N GLN A 17 0.81 -13.86 11.47
CA GLN A 17 -0.21 -14.60 12.22
C GLN A 17 -1.62 -14.10 11.90
N MET A 18 -1.83 -12.79 11.76
CA MET A 18 -3.14 -12.25 11.37
C MET A 18 -3.60 -12.70 9.98
N ILE A 19 -2.66 -12.89 9.04
CA ILE A 19 -2.93 -13.44 7.69
C ILE A 19 -3.28 -14.94 7.79
N GLU A 20 -2.54 -15.69 8.59
CA GLU A 20 -2.82 -17.12 8.83
C GLU A 20 -4.18 -17.32 9.51
N ASP A 21 -4.52 -16.47 10.47
CA ASP A 21 -5.77 -16.49 11.24
C ASP A 21 -6.89 -15.62 10.61
N SER A 22 -6.83 -15.37 9.30
CA SER A 22 -7.65 -14.35 8.63
C SER A 22 -9.17 -14.52 8.79
N ASP A 23 -9.66 -15.76 9.00
CA ASP A 23 -11.08 -16.04 9.28
C ASP A 23 -11.55 -15.42 10.60
N SER A 24 -10.67 -15.34 11.58
CA SER A 24 -10.97 -14.79 12.92
C SER A 24 -10.70 -13.29 13.01
N THR A 25 -9.65 -12.81 12.34
CA THR A 25 -9.19 -11.42 12.44
C THR A 25 -9.82 -10.51 11.38
N GLY A 26 -10.24 -11.08 10.24
CA GLY A 26 -10.65 -10.32 9.05
C GLY A 26 -9.48 -9.71 8.26
N PHE A 27 -8.22 -9.93 8.69
CA PHE A 27 -7.01 -9.49 8.01
C PHE A 27 -6.59 -10.52 6.96
N ASN A 28 -7.31 -10.57 5.85
CA ASN A 28 -6.98 -11.45 4.73
C ASN A 28 -6.02 -10.80 3.73
N MET A 29 -5.55 -11.57 2.76
CA MET A 29 -4.61 -11.15 1.71
C MET A 29 -5.01 -9.88 0.95
N ASN A 30 -6.31 -9.55 0.89
CA ASN A 30 -6.77 -8.31 0.25
C ASN A 30 -6.33 -7.05 1.01
N VAL A 31 -6.10 -7.13 2.33
CA VAL A 31 -5.71 -5.99 3.16
C VAL A 31 -4.27 -5.55 2.86
N PRO A 32 -3.25 -6.43 2.88
CA PRO A 32 -1.90 -6.14 2.38
C PRO A 32 -1.88 -5.47 1.00
N GLU A 33 -2.64 -6.01 0.05
CA GLU A 33 -2.64 -5.48 -1.32
C GLU A 33 -3.31 -4.11 -1.42
N HIS A 34 -4.41 -3.91 -0.70
CA HIS A 34 -5.06 -2.61 -0.59
C HIS A 34 -4.14 -1.58 0.07
N PHE A 35 -3.42 -1.99 1.12
CA PHE A 35 -2.44 -1.16 1.82
C PHE A 35 -1.28 -0.73 0.90
N CYS A 36 -0.71 -1.66 0.12
CA CYS A 36 0.36 -1.37 -0.84
C CYS A 36 -0.03 -0.32 -1.88
N MET A 37 -1.30 -0.26 -2.26
CA MET A 37 -1.80 0.76 -3.19
C MET A 37 -2.06 2.12 -2.51
N ALA A 38 -2.41 2.13 -1.22
CA ALA A 38 -2.65 3.36 -0.46
C ALA A 38 -1.36 4.06 0.01
N LEU A 39 -0.35 3.29 0.40
CA LEU A 39 0.92 3.77 0.95
C LEU A 39 1.67 4.81 0.08
N PRO A 40 1.74 4.69 -1.26
CA PRO A 40 2.45 5.67 -2.07
C PRO A 40 1.85 7.08 -1.99
N ALA A 41 0.54 7.20 -1.73
CA ALA A 41 -0.12 8.50 -1.52
C ALA A 41 0.47 9.27 -0.34
N TRP A 42 0.93 8.56 0.69
CA TRP A 42 1.52 9.15 1.89
C TRP A 42 3.04 9.36 1.75
N CYS A 43 3.71 8.51 0.97
CA CYS A 43 5.16 8.55 0.80
C CYS A 43 5.63 9.53 -0.29
N TRP A 44 4.88 9.67 -1.39
CA TRP A 44 5.30 10.46 -2.56
C TRP A 44 4.55 11.79 -2.73
N ARG A 45 3.76 12.19 -1.74
CA ARG A 45 2.97 13.43 -1.78
C ARG A 45 3.77 14.66 -2.22
N SER A 46 4.98 14.87 -1.68
CA SER A 46 5.78 16.08 -1.94
C SER A 46 6.28 16.12 -3.37
N GLN A 47 6.67 14.95 -3.90
CA GLN A 47 7.11 14.84 -5.28
C GLN A 47 5.94 15.08 -6.24
N TRP A 48 4.79 14.46 -5.99
CA TRP A 48 3.63 14.62 -6.86
C TRP A 48 3.05 16.04 -6.87
N GLN A 49 3.03 16.71 -5.72
CA GLN A 49 2.58 18.11 -5.63
C GLN A 49 3.54 19.09 -6.30
N HIS A 50 4.82 18.76 -6.36
CA HIS A 50 5.82 19.55 -7.07
C HIS A 50 5.70 19.37 -8.59
N ASP A 51 5.55 18.12 -9.04
CA ASP A 51 5.61 17.78 -10.46
C ASP A 51 4.27 17.98 -11.19
N PHE A 52 3.15 17.93 -10.48
CA PHE A 52 1.81 17.93 -11.07
C PHE A 52 0.82 18.81 -10.30
N HIS A 53 -0.10 19.43 -11.04
CA HIS A 53 -1.25 20.12 -10.47
C HIS A 53 -2.45 19.17 -10.49
N PHE A 54 -2.87 18.70 -9.31
CA PHE A 54 -3.95 17.72 -9.12
C PHE A 54 -3.72 16.36 -9.83
N PRO A 55 -2.66 15.61 -9.48
CA PRO A 55 -2.35 14.36 -10.17
C PRO A 55 -3.41 13.28 -9.96
N HIS A 56 -3.66 12.52 -11.02
CA HIS A 56 -4.39 11.26 -10.98
C HIS A 56 -3.40 10.10 -10.86
N ILE A 57 -3.55 9.30 -9.82
CA ILE A 57 -2.69 8.16 -9.50
C ILE A 57 -3.46 6.88 -9.82
N ASP A 58 -2.99 6.17 -10.85
CA ASP A 58 -3.55 4.90 -11.27
C ASP A 58 -2.72 3.73 -10.73
N CYS A 59 -3.29 3.03 -9.74
CA CYS A 59 -2.69 1.82 -9.19
C CYS A 59 -3.10 0.60 -10.01
N TRP A 60 -2.20 -0.37 -10.15
CA TRP A 60 -2.47 -1.62 -10.86
C TRP A 60 -2.26 -2.81 -9.91
N SER A 61 -3.23 -3.72 -9.85
CA SER A 61 -3.19 -4.92 -9.01
C SER A 61 -3.90 -6.09 -9.70
N ASP A 62 -3.47 -7.31 -9.42
CA ASP A 62 -4.14 -8.55 -9.82
C ASP A 62 -5.21 -9.02 -8.83
N ASN A 63 -5.36 -8.31 -7.70
CA ASN A 63 -6.42 -8.55 -6.74
C ASN A 63 -7.64 -7.69 -7.03
N VAL A 64 -8.64 -8.34 -7.62
CA VAL A 64 -9.94 -7.76 -7.95
C VAL A 64 -10.65 -7.17 -6.73
N SER A 65 -10.49 -7.75 -5.54
CA SER A 65 -11.12 -7.24 -4.32
C SER A 65 -10.48 -5.92 -3.90
N ALA A 66 -9.15 -5.83 -3.89
CA ALA A 66 -8.44 -4.59 -3.56
C ALA A 66 -8.75 -3.47 -4.57
N VAL A 67 -8.79 -3.80 -5.87
CA VAL A 67 -9.21 -2.87 -6.94
C VAL A 67 -10.63 -2.35 -6.69
N SER A 68 -11.57 -3.26 -6.38
CA SER A 68 -12.94 -2.89 -6.05
C SER A 68 -13.02 -1.98 -4.83
N TRP A 69 -12.26 -2.28 -3.77
CA TRP A 69 -12.30 -1.50 -2.51
C TRP A 69 -11.82 -0.07 -2.68
N ILE A 70 -10.76 0.14 -3.47
CA ILE A 70 -10.29 1.48 -3.81
C ILE A 70 -11.37 2.23 -4.58
N ASN A 71 -11.83 1.66 -5.69
CA ASN A 71 -12.71 2.38 -6.61
C ASN A 71 -14.09 2.69 -5.99
N GLN A 72 -14.60 1.77 -5.16
CA GLN A 72 -15.89 1.94 -4.47
C GLN A 72 -15.75 2.68 -3.13
N ARG A 73 -14.53 2.94 -2.65
CA ARG A 73 -14.24 3.47 -1.31
C ARG A 73 -14.93 2.67 -0.20
N ASN A 74 -15.06 1.36 -0.40
CA ASN A 74 -15.78 0.49 0.52
C ASN A 74 -15.09 -0.87 0.64
N ALA A 75 -14.85 -1.30 1.87
CA ALA A 75 -14.30 -2.60 2.20
C ALA A 75 -15.19 -3.29 3.23
N LYS A 76 -15.22 -4.63 3.22
CA LYS A 76 -16.06 -5.41 4.14
C LYS A 76 -15.44 -5.62 5.53
N ASN A 77 -14.14 -5.33 5.70
CA ASN A 77 -13.43 -5.48 6.96
C ASN A 77 -13.00 -4.11 7.50
N SER A 78 -12.77 -4.05 8.82
CA SER A 78 -12.35 -2.83 9.52
C SER A 78 -11.03 -2.29 8.98
N PHE A 79 -10.06 -3.16 8.71
CA PHE A 79 -8.75 -2.77 8.18
C PHE A 79 -8.85 -2.05 6.83
N GLY A 80 -9.66 -2.56 5.90
CA GLY A 80 -9.88 -1.94 4.59
C GLY A 80 -10.61 -0.61 4.69
N LEU A 81 -11.48 -0.43 5.70
CA LEU A 81 -12.13 0.85 5.98
C LEU A 81 -11.12 1.88 6.50
N GLU A 82 -10.21 1.50 7.40
CA GLU A 82 -9.11 2.39 7.84
C GLU A 82 -8.25 2.83 6.65
N ILE A 83 -7.88 1.91 5.76
CA ILE A 83 -7.13 2.24 4.54
C ILE A 83 -7.94 3.19 3.65
N ASN A 84 -9.24 2.98 3.46
CA ASN A 84 -10.08 3.87 2.65
C ASN A 84 -10.19 5.28 3.25
N ARG A 85 -10.23 5.39 4.59
CA ARG A 85 -10.18 6.70 5.26
C ARG A 85 -8.83 7.38 5.04
N ALA A 86 -7.74 6.62 5.08
CA ALA A 86 -6.41 7.14 4.76
C ALA A 86 -6.33 7.63 3.30
N ILE A 87 -6.86 6.86 2.34
CA ILE A 87 -6.93 7.31 0.94
C ILE A 87 -7.77 8.60 0.83
N GLY A 88 -8.95 8.63 1.44
CA GLY A 88 -9.83 9.81 1.39
C GLY A 88 -9.18 11.07 1.96
N LEU A 89 -8.46 10.95 3.09
CA LEU A 89 -7.72 12.08 3.65
C LEU A 89 -6.57 12.51 2.75
N ALA A 90 -5.81 11.55 2.19
CA ALA A 90 -4.73 11.85 1.26
C ALA A 90 -5.23 12.58 -0.01
N GLU A 91 -6.36 12.16 -0.57
CA GLU A 91 -6.99 12.85 -1.72
C GLU A 91 -7.35 14.30 -1.38
N ALA A 92 -7.94 14.53 -0.21
CA ALA A 92 -8.36 15.86 0.24
C ALA A 92 -7.17 16.78 0.56
N VAL A 93 -6.18 16.28 1.30
CA VAL A 93 -5.05 17.08 1.79
C VAL A 93 -4.01 17.28 0.70
N PHE A 94 -3.68 16.24 -0.05
CA PHE A 94 -2.62 16.29 -1.06
C PHE A 94 -3.13 16.70 -2.43
N ARG A 95 -4.45 16.89 -2.58
CA ARG A 95 -5.10 17.27 -3.84
C ARG A 95 -4.81 16.26 -4.95
N ILE A 96 -4.85 14.98 -4.62
CA ILE A 96 -4.64 13.89 -5.56
C ILE A 96 -5.96 13.14 -5.80
N ARG A 97 -6.05 12.39 -6.89
CA ARG A 97 -7.10 11.39 -7.08
C ARG A 97 -6.45 10.02 -7.20
N LEU A 98 -6.91 9.05 -6.43
CA LEU A 98 -6.39 7.68 -6.47
C LEU A 98 -7.46 6.73 -7.03
N SER A 99 -7.12 6.05 -8.12
CA SER A 99 -7.93 4.99 -8.74
C SER A 99 -7.12 3.71 -8.88
N SER A 100 -7.80 2.61 -9.20
CA SER A 100 -7.15 1.32 -9.40
C SER A 100 -7.71 0.56 -10.60
N ASN A 101 -6.83 -0.21 -11.24
CA ASN A 101 -7.14 -1.03 -12.39
C ASN A 101 -6.62 -2.45 -12.20
N HIS A 102 -7.35 -3.40 -12.78
CA HIS A 102 -6.97 -4.81 -12.72
C HIS A 102 -5.96 -5.16 -13.81
N ILE A 103 -4.89 -5.85 -13.44
CA ILE A 103 -3.98 -6.56 -14.37
C ILE A 103 -3.98 -8.05 -14.09
N PRO A 104 -3.74 -8.92 -15.09
CA PRO A 104 -3.54 -10.34 -14.83
C PRO A 104 -2.30 -10.59 -13.95
N GLY A 105 -2.38 -11.51 -12.99
CA GLY A 105 -1.24 -11.88 -12.13
C GLY A 105 -0.03 -12.43 -12.90
N SER A 106 -0.26 -13.03 -14.08
CA SER A 106 0.82 -13.46 -14.99
C SER A 106 1.69 -12.30 -15.51
N THR A 107 1.15 -11.08 -15.49
CA THR A 107 1.81 -9.82 -15.84
C THR A 107 2.37 -9.11 -14.60
N ASN A 108 1.75 -9.27 -13.42
CA ASN A 108 2.15 -8.61 -12.16
C ASN A 108 3.43 -9.19 -11.51
N ARG A 109 4.38 -9.64 -12.31
CA ARG A 109 5.57 -10.38 -11.86
C ARG A 109 6.50 -9.58 -10.96
N MET A 110 6.54 -8.26 -11.13
CA MET A 110 7.43 -7.39 -10.35
C MET A 110 6.91 -7.19 -8.93
N ALA A 111 5.63 -6.83 -8.76
CA ALA A 111 5.03 -6.71 -7.43
C ALA A 111 4.94 -8.06 -6.71
N ASP A 112 4.74 -9.13 -7.48
CA ASP A 112 4.77 -10.50 -6.95
C ASP A 112 6.16 -10.95 -6.46
N ALA A 113 7.22 -10.51 -7.15
CA ALA A 113 8.59 -10.75 -6.69
C ALA A 113 8.94 -9.91 -5.46
N ASP A 114 8.42 -8.69 -5.36
CA ASP A 114 8.58 -7.78 -4.22
C ASP A 114 7.97 -8.38 -2.95
N SER A 115 6.69 -8.80 -3.02
CA SER A 115 5.97 -9.38 -1.88
C SER A 115 6.63 -10.66 -1.35
N ARG A 116 7.44 -11.32 -2.17
CA ARG A 116 8.15 -12.57 -1.86
C ARG A 116 9.66 -12.42 -1.82
N ALA A 117 10.19 -11.18 -1.80
CA ALA A 117 11.62 -10.89 -1.95
C ALA A 117 12.52 -11.59 -0.91
N TRP A 118 11.96 -12.03 0.23
CA TRP A 118 12.65 -12.76 1.30
C TRP A 118 12.80 -14.27 1.05
N SER A 119 12.22 -14.79 -0.05
CA SER A 119 12.21 -16.21 -0.38
C SER A 119 12.90 -16.46 -1.73
N ALA A 120 13.70 -17.53 -1.82
CA ALA A 120 14.23 -17.97 -3.12
C ALA A 120 13.10 -18.62 -3.95
N PRO A 121 13.02 -18.36 -5.28
CA PRO A 121 13.96 -17.63 -6.13
C PRO A 121 13.65 -16.13 -6.30
N PHE A 122 12.64 -15.60 -5.61
CA PHE A 122 12.14 -14.23 -5.79
C PHE A 122 13.13 -13.16 -5.36
N SER A 123 13.97 -13.43 -4.35
CA SER A 123 15.07 -12.55 -3.93
C SER A 123 15.97 -12.14 -5.11
N HIS A 124 16.42 -13.11 -5.91
CA HIS A 124 17.28 -12.85 -7.06
C HIS A 124 16.55 -12.13 -8.20
N LEU A 125 15.28 -12.49 -8.46
CA LEU A 125 14.46 -11.83 -9.47
C LEU A 125 14.24 -10.36 -9.12
N TRP A 126 13.94 -10.08 -7.85
CA TRP A 126 13.73 -8.75 -7.30
C TRP A 126 15.00 -7.89 -7.38
N SER A 127 16.12 -8.37 -6.83
CA SER A 127 17.39 -7.63 -6.83
C SER A 127 17.86 -7.25 -8.24
N LYS A 128 17.71 -8.16 -9.22
CA LYS A 128 18.08 -7.87 -10.61
C LYS A 128 17.24 -6.75 -11.25
N ARG A 129 15.99 -6.59 -10.81
CA ARG A 129 15.04 -5.62 -11.39
C ARG A 129 15.08 -4.26 -10.70
N LEU A 130 15.66 -4.16 -9.51
CA LEU A 130 15.77 -2.94 -8.72
C LEU A 130 16.91 -1.99 -9.11
N CYS A 131 17.80 -2.35 -10.03
CA CYS A 131 19.02 -1.57 -10.32
C CYS A 131 18.80 -0.11 -10.75
N ALA A 132 17.58 0.26 -11.19
CA ALA A 132 17.20 1.61 -11.58
C ALA A 132 16.17 2.26 -10.64
N TRP A 133 15.81 1.59 -9.53
CA TRP A 133 14.81 2.06 -8.59
C TRP A 133 15.45 2.71 -7.38
N ARG A 134 14.82 3.78 -6.88
CA ARG A 134 15.20 4.42 -5.61
C ARG A 134 14.25 3.98 -4.51
N GLN A 135 14.82 3.49 -3.42
CA GLN A 135 14.11 3.16 -2.21
C GLN A 135 13.57 4.41 -1.53
N VAL A 136 12.35 4.34 -1.00
CA VAL A 136 11.70 5.42 -0.25
C VAL A 136 11.30 4.88 1.10
N GLN A 137 11.84 5.47 2.16
CA GLN A 137 11.51 5.07 3.52
C GLN A 137 10.05 5.37 3.82
N VAL A 138 9.33 4.37 4.35
CA VAL A 138 7.98 4.56 4.86
C VAL A 138 8.09 5.09 6.28
N PRO A 139 7.54 6.27 6.57
CA PRO A 139 7.49 6.77 7.94
C PRO A 139 6.73 5.80 8.84
N GLU A 140 7.24 5.57 10.06
CA GLU A 140 6.70 4.57 11.00
C GLU A 140 5.19 4.75 11.27
N HIS A 141 4.72 5.99 11.38
CA HIS A 141 3.30 6.30 11.58
C HIS A 141 2.41 5.87 10.40
N TRP A 142 2.97 5.74 9.19
CA TRP A 142 2.25 5.21 8.02
C TRP A 142 2.42 3.70 7.81
N ARG A 143 3.33 3.04 8.53
CA ARG A 143 3.60 1.61 8.34
C ARG A 143 2.41 0.72 8.68
N ARG A 144 1.52 1.18 9.56
CA ARG A 144 0.36 0.42 10.06
C ARG A 144 -0.95 1.18 9.96
N ILE A 145 -1.14 2.05 8.95
CA ILE A 145 -2.37 2.85 8.79
C ILE A 145 -3.66 2.00 8.84
N TYR A 146 -3.61 0.73 8.45
CA TYR A 146 -4.76 -0.15 8.51
C TYR A 146 -5.23 -0.49 9.94
N LYS A 147 -4.38 -0.36 10.97
CA LYS A 147 -4.74 -0.73 12.35
C LYS A 147 -5.56 0.36 13.05
N ASP A 148 -5.13 1.61 12.93
CA ASP A 148 -5.56 2.67 13.85
C ASP A 148 -5.54 4.08 13.22
N PHE A 149 -5.60 4.20 11.89
CA PHE A 149 -5.59 5.50 11.21
C PHE A 149 -6.61 6.49 11.78
N SER A 150 -7.83 6.05 12.07
CA SER A 150 -8.88 6.91 12.64
C SER A 150 -8.69 7.22 14.13
N VAL A 151 -7.83 6.48 14.82
CA VAL A 151 -7.57 6.61 16.26
C VAL A 151 -6.36 7.49 16.53
N GLN A 152 -5.38 7.48 15.62
CA GLN A 152 -4.27 8.42 15.63
C GLN A 152 -4.80 9.82 15.33
N ARG A 153 -4.90 10.66 16.37
CA ARG A 153 -5.27 12.07 16.23
C ARG A 153 -4.42 12.70 15.14
N THR A 154 -5.05 13.31 14.15
CA THR A 154 -4.38 14.19 13.19
C THR A 154 -3.54 15.19 13.97
N ASP A 155 -2.22 15.02 13.95
CA ASP A 155 -1.33 16.11 14.33
C ASP A 155 -1.71 17.31 13.44
N PRO A 156 -1.79 18.52 14.01
CA PRO A 156 -2.23 19.68 13.27
C PRO A 156 -1.34 19.84 12.05
N VAL A 157 -1.98 19.90 10.88
CA VAL A 157 -1.34 20.31 9.63
C VAL A 157 -0.67 21.66 9.93
N VAL A 158 0.65 21.65 10.03
CA VAL A 158 1.42 22.89 10.11
C VAL A 158 1.23 23.58 8.76
N THR A 159 0.35 24.57 8.78
CA THR A 159 0.10 25.56 7.72
C THR A 159 1.32 26.41 7.48
#